data_AF-A0A7X8GPF5-F1
#
_entry.id   AF-A0A7X8GPF5-F1
#
_cell.length_a   1.000
_cell.length_b   1.000
_cell.length_c   1.000
_cell.angle_alpha   90.00
_cell.angle_beta   90.00
_cell.angle_gamma   90.00
#
_symmetry.space_group_name_H-M   'P 1'
#
loop_
_entity.id
_entity.type
_entity.pdbx_description
1 polymer ?
#
loop_
_entity_poly.entity_id
_entity_poly.type
_entity_poly.pdbx_seq_one_letter_code
_entity_poly.pdbx_strand_id
1 'polypeptide(L)' 'MSGFAKELISRKEAIEHVAEALGFPWPLKTRSVPLQEAMGKRCGLNLVSPVDYPPFTR' A
#
# COMPACT_ATOMS: atom_id res chain seq x y z
N MET A 1 8.91 16.46 -40.06
CA MET A 1 8.73 16.57 -38.59
C MET A 1 8.57 15.18 -38.01
N SER A 2 9.71 14.49 -37.78
CA SER A 2 9.76 13.14 -37.21
C SER A 2 9.96 13.25 -35.70
N GLY A 3 9.01 13.87 -35.01
CA GLY A 3 9.03 14.03 -33.57
C GLY A 3 7.99 13.11 -32.95
N PHE A 4 8.41 11.89 -32.62
CA PHE A 4 7.82 10.97 -31.64
C PHE A 4 6.32 11.20 -31.33
N ALA A 5 5.44 10.65 -32.17
CA ALA A 5 4.08 10.35 -31.73
C ALA A 5 4.15 9.10 -30.86
N LYS A 6 4.35 9.27 -29.54
CA LYS A 6 4.12 8.17 -28.62
C LYS A 6 2.61 7.95 -28.61
N GLU A 7 2.18 6.75 -28.99
CA GLU A 7 0.76 6.38 -29.05
C GLU A 7 0.10 6.69 -27.69
N LEU A 8 -1.03 7.42 -27.73
CA LEU A 8 -1.74 7.79 -26.51
C LEU A 8 -2.43 6.54 -25.99
N ILE A 9 -1.94 6.02 -24.86
CA ILE A 9 -2.56 4.94 -24.13
C ILE A 9 -3.65 5.47 -23.20
N SER A 10 -4.62 4.62 -22.87
CA SER A 10 -5.62 4.92 -21.87
C SER A 10 -4.97 5.12 -20.49
N ARG A 11 -5.67 5.85 -19.62
CA ARG A 11 -5.22 6.03 -18.23
C ARG A 11 -5.00 4.70 -17.50
N LYS A 12 -5.82 3.70 -17.79
CA LYS A 12 -5.72 2.36 -17.19
C LYS A 12 -4.41 1.69 -17.58
N GLU A 13 -4.12 1.66 -18.88
CA GLU A 13 -2.88 1.09 -19.42
C GLU A 13 -1.65 1.83 -18.90
N ALA A 14 -1.73 3.16 -18.76
CA ALA A 14 -0.64 3.95 -18.18
C ALA A 14 -0.36 3.57 -16.71
N ILE A 15 -1.42 3.37 -15.91
CA ILE A 15 -1.27 2.94 -14.51
C ILE A 15 -0.69 1.53 -14.44
N GLU A 16 -1.19 0.60 -15.27
CA GLU A 16 -0.70 -0.78 -15.32
C GLU A 16 0.78 -0.84 -15.74
N HIS A 17 1.15 -0.11 -16.78
CA HIS A 17 2.53 -0.02 -17.26
C HIS A 17 3.48 0.52 -16.18
N VAL A 18 3.08 1.59 -15.48
CA VAL A 18 3.89 2.15 -14.39
C VAL A 18 3.95 1.20 -13.20
N ALA A 19 2.85 0.54 -12.85
CA ALA A 19 2.80 -0.43 -11.77
C ALA A 19 3.76 -1.60 -12.04
N GLU A 20 3.76 -2.15 -13.25
CA GLU A 20 4.67 -3.22 -13.67
C GLU A 20 6.13 -2.75 -13.63
N ALA A 21 6.43 -1.59 -14.24
CA ALA A 21 7.78 -1.05 -14.28
C ALA A 21 8.36 -0.76 -12.88
N LEU A 22 7.50 -0.37 -11.92
CA LEU A 22 7.88 -0.15 -10.53
C LEU A 22 7.86 -1.41 -9.67
N GLY A 23 7.48 -2.57 -10.23
CA GLY A 23 7.36 -3.83 -9.50
C GLY A 23 6.28 -3.81 -8.42
N PHE A 24 5.18 -3.10 -8.66
CA PHE A 24 4.03 -3.06 -7.76
C PHE A 24 3.21 -4.36 -7.85
N PRO A 25 2.70 -4.92 -6.73
CA PRO A 25 2.87 -4.43 -5.36
C PRO A 25 4.28 -4.67 -4.84
N TRP A 26 4.88 -3.62 -4.27
CA TRP A 26 6.25 -3.71 -3.77
C TRP A 26 6.36 -4.78 -2.67
N PRO A 27 7.47 -5.52 -2.62
CA PRO A 27 7.76 -6.39 -1.48
C PRO A 27 7.96 -5.51 -0.24
N LEU A 28 6.90 -5.38 0.56
CA LEU A 28 6.92 -4.59 1.78
C LEU A 28 7.56 -5.40 2.91
N LYS A 29 8.58 -4.85 3.55
CA LYS A 29 9.10 -5.35 4.82
C LYS A 29 8.31 -4.74 5.97
N THR A 30 8.11 -5.53 7.02
CA THR A 30 7.47 -5.08 8.25
C THR A 30 8.52 -4.72 9.30
N ARG A 31 8.25 -3.68 10.10
CA ARG A 31 9.04 -3.36 11.29
C ARG A 31 8.11 -2.94 12.42
N SER A 32 8.53 -3.16 13.65
CA SER A 32 7.85 -2.60 14.81
C SER A 32 8.03 -1.09 14.85
N VAL A 33 6.97 -0.37 15.19
CA VAL A 33 6.94 1.09 15.28
C VAL A 33 6.17 1.47 16.56
N PRO A 34 6.67 2.43 17.37
CA PRO A 34 5.90 2.97 18.49
C PRO A 34 4.58 3.58 18.01
N LEU A 35 3.52 3.47 18.83
CA LEU A 35 2.17 3.91 18.44
C LEU A 35 2.12 5.40 18.05
N GLN A 36 2.89 6.23 18.77
CA GLN A 36 2.98 7.67 18.55
C GLN A 36 3.53 8.01 17.15
N GLU A 37 4.33 7.13 16.58
CA GLU A 37 4.89 7.27 15.24
C GLU A 37 4.10 6.51 14.17
N ALA A 38 3.07 5.75 14.55
CA ALA A 38 2.36 4.87 13.62
C ALA A 38 1.42 5.62 12.67
N MET A 39 1.06 6.87 12.99
CA MET A 39 0.14 7.68 12.18
C MET A 39 0.65 7.84 10.74
N GLY A 40 -0.21 7.57 9.76
CA GLY A 40 0.10 7.64 8.33
C GLY A 40 0.89 6.44 7.78
N LYS A 41 1.29 5.47 8.61
CA LYS A 41 1.94 4.23 8.15
C LYS A 41 0.89 3.14 7.88
N ARG A 42 1.22 2.21 6.98
CA ARG A 42 0.39 1.03 6.69
C ARG A 42 0.65 -0.07 7.73
N CYS A 43 -0.41 -0.74 8.18
CA CYS A 43 -0.28 -1.95 8.99
C CYS A 43 0.38 -3.05 8.15
N GLY A 44 1.51 -3.57 8.65
CA GLY A 44 2.24 -4.64 7.99
C GLY A 44 1.66 -6.04 8.22
N LEU A 45 0.90 -6.21 9.30
CA LEU A 45 0.25 -7.45 9.72
C LEU A 45 -1.16 -7.15 10.20
N ASN A 46 -2.00 -8.18 10.28
CA ASN A 46 -3.31 -8.06 10.89
C ASN A 46 -3.17 -7.77 12.39
N LEU A 47 -3.94 -6.80 12.89
CA LEU A 47 -4.02 -6.52 14.31
C LEU A 47 -5.15 -7.36 14.91
N VAL A 48 -4.80 -8.23 15.85
CA VAL A 48 -5.76 -9.09 16.56
C VAL A 48 -5.74 -8.69 18.02
N SER A 49 -6.92 -8.49 18.60
CA SER A 49 -7.02 -8.26 20.04
C SER A 49 -6.63 -9.54 20.76
N PRO A 50 -5.70 -9.50 21.72
CA PRO A 50 -5.36 -10.67 22.52
C PRO A 50 -6.45 -11.01 23.55
N VAL A 51 -7.41 -10.09 23.77
CA VAL A 51 -8.45 -10.20 24.80
C VAL A 51 -9.79 -9.71 24.29
N ASP A 52 -10.88 -10.26 24.82
CA ASP A 52 -12.22 -9.74 24.57
C ASP A 52 -12.42 -8.39 25.27
N TYR A 53 -13.27 -7.53 24.68
CA TYR A 53 -13.60 -6.23 25.25
C TYR A 53 -15.12 -5.94 25.16
N PRO A 54 -15.79 -5.59 26.28
CA PRO A 54 -15.23 -5.45 27.63
C PRO A 54 -14.85 -6.81 28.24
N PRO A 55 -13.86 -6.85 29.15
CA PRO A 55 -13.41 -8.11 29.75
C PRO A 55 -14.40 -8.68 30.79
N PHE A 56 -15.47 -7.95 31.09
CA PHE A 56 -16.56 -8.36 31.98
C PHE A 56 -17.84 -7.62 31.61
N THR A 57 -18.98 -8.17 32.04
CA THR A 57 -20.29 -7.54 31.88
C THR A 57 -20.36 -6.25 32.70
N ARG A 58 -20.76 -5.14 32.06
CA ARG A 58 -20.93 -3.84 32.72
C ARG A 58 -22.23 -3.75 33.50
#